data_AF-A0A6F8TFJ5-F1
#
_entry.id   AF-A0A6F8TFJ5-F1
#
_cell.length_a   1.000
_cell.length_b   1.000
_cell.length_c   1.000
_cell.angle_alpha   90.00
_cell.angle_beta   90.00
_cell.angle_gamma   90.00
#
_symmetry.space_group_name_H-M   'P 1'
#
loop_
_entity.id
_entity.type
_entity.pdbx_description
1 polymer ?
#
loop_
_entity_poly.entity_id
_entity_poly.type
_entity_poly.pdbx_seq_one_letter_code
_entity_poly.pdbx_strand_id
1 'polypeptide(L)'
;MVEHDPDLIRTADHVVDMGPLSGINGGEIIYQGTFEELKNSSGLTGAFFRRPNTYKKEPRMGNEWISIKNAHLFNLKILMSTFLRTV
;
A
#
# COMPACT_ATOMS: atom_id res chain seq x y z
N MET A 1 5.76 16.12 -4.35
CA MET A 1 5.55 15.18 -3.22
C MET A 1 6.06 13.81 -3.66
N VAL A 2 6.63 13.02 -2.75
CA VAL A 2 6.97 11.61 -3.03
C VAL A 2 5.97 10.77 -2.27
N GLU A 3 5.18 9.96 -2.96
CA GLU A 3 4.08 9.21 -2.35
C GLU A 3 3.88 7.83 -2.94
N HIS A 4 3.17 7.01 -2.18
CA HIS A 4 2.74 5.66 -2.52
C HIS A 4 1.25 5.44 -2.23
N ASP A 5 0.57 6.36 -1.55
CA ASP A 5 -0.88 6.31 -1.35
C ASP A 5 -1.61 6.47 -2.70
N PRO A 6 -2.39 5.46 -3.15
CA PRO A 6 -3.12 5.52 -4.41
C PRO A 6 -4.12 6.67 -4.51
N ASP A 7 -4.70 7.10 -3.39
CA ASP A 7 -5.73 8.13 -3.38
C ASP A 7 -5.10 9.52 -3.50
N LEU A 8 -3.93 9.74 -2.89
CA LEU A 8 -3.16 10.97 -3.11
C LEU A 8 -2.67 11.06 -4.56
N ILE A 9 -2.14 9.96 -5.11
CA ILE A 9 -1.66 9.92 -6.49
C ILE A 9 -2.81 10.21 -7.48
N ARG A 10 -4.02 9.71 -7.22
CA ARG A 10 -5.23 9.99 -8.03
C ARG A 10 -5.58 11.47 -8.14
N THR A 11 -5.32 12.22 -7.07
CA THR A 11 -5.67 13.65 -6.98
C THR A 11 -4.57 14.57 -7.49
N ALA A 12 -3.42 14.04 -7.89
CA ALA A 12 -2.29 14.85 -8.31
C ALA A 12 -2.54 15.51 -9.67
N ASP A 13 -2.21 16.80 -9.76
CA ASP A 13 -2.21 17.54 -11.02
C ASP A 13 -1.19 16.96 -12.03
N HIS A 14 -0.07 16.46 -11.51
CA HIS A 14 1.01 15.90 -12.30
C HIS A 14 1.71 14.77 -11.53
N VAL A 15 2.01 13.68 -12.23
CA VAL A 15 2.70 12.51 -11.71
C VAL A 15 3.97 12.29 -12.50
N VAL A 16 5.07 12.03 -11.78
CA VAL A 16 6.33 11.53 -12.33
C VAL A 16 6.59 10.14 -11.74
N ASP A 17 6.65 9.13 -12.58
CA ASP A 17 6.96 7.74 -12.20
C ASP A 17 8.45 7.46 -12.46
N MET A 18 9.14 6.96 -11.43
CA MET A 18 10.60 6.86 -11.41
C MET A 18 11.07 5.41 -11.32
N GLY A 19 11.97 5.05 -12.24
CA GLY A 19 12.72 3.81 -12.28
C GLY A 19 11.87 2.62 -12.72
N PRO A 20 12.40 1.73 -13.58
CA PRO A 20 11.72 0.45 -13.79
C PRO A 20 11.79 -0.41 -12.52
N LEU A 21 12.86 -0.24 -11.72
CA LEU A 21 13.10 -0.85 -10.41
C LEU A 21 13.82 0.15 -9.48
N SER A 22 14.44 -0.35 -8.41
CA SER A 22 15.17 0.45 -7.41
C SER A 22 16.70 0.30 -7.55
N GLY A 23 17.45 1.21 -6.94
CA GLY A 23 18.92 1.20 -6.91
C GLY A 23 19.54 1.38 -8.30
N ILE A 24 20.53 0.55 -8.63
CA ILE A 24 21.23 0.58 -9.93
C ILE A 24 20.32 0.29 -11.13
N ASN A 25 19.16 -0.33 -10.89
CA ASN A 25 18.16 -0.64 -11.90
C ASN A 25 17.02 0.40 -11.92
N GLY A 26 17.23 1.56 -11.27
CA GLY A 26 16.29 2.67 -11.22
C GLY A 26 16.84 3.92 -11.91
N GLY A 27 16.33 5.09 -11.51
CA GLY A 27 16.91 6.39 -11.91
C GLY A 27 16.45 6.95 -13.27
N GLU A 28 15.59 6.23 -13.98
CA GLU A 28 14.99 6.69 -15.24
C GLU A 28 13.58 7.24 -15.02
N ILE A 29 13.15 8.23 -15.81
CA ILE A 29 11.73 8.65 -15.81
C ILE A 29 10.97 7.67 -16.70
N ILE A 30 10.07 6.89 -16.10
CA ILE A 30 9.22 5.93 -16.81
C ILE A 30 7.98 6.61 -17.38
N TYR A 31 7.48 7.61 -16.68
CA TYR A 31 6.30 8.35 -17.06
C TYR A 31 6.30 9.75 -16.44
N GLN A 32 5.77 10.73 -17.17
CA GLN A 32 5.45 12.06 -16.64
C GLN A 32 4.18 12.60 -17.32
N GLY A 33 3.23 13.10 -16.54
CA GLY A 33 1.96 13.60 -17.08
C GLY A 33 0.82 13.53 -16.07
N THR A 34 -0.42 13.45 -16.57
CA THR A 34 -1.62 13.38 -15.71
C THR A 34 -1.82 12.01 -15.09
N PHE A 35 -2.67 11.89 -14.07
CA PHE A 35 -3.03 10.58 -13.53
C PHE A 35 -3.79 9.70 -14.54
N GLU A 36 -4.65 10.28 -15.38
CA GLU A 36 -5.43 9.51 -16.36
C GLU A 36 -4.53 8.83 -17.41
N GLU A 37 -3.48 9.53 -17.85
CA GLU A 37 -2.49 9.00 -18.78
C GLU A 37 -1.52 8.01 -18.11
N LEU A 38 -1.24 8.16 -16.80
CA LEU A 38 -0.39 7.23 -16.03
C LEU A 38 -0.90 5.79 -16.12
N LYS A 39 -2.23 5.61 -16.11
CA LYS A 39 -2.88 4.29 -16.25
C LYS A 39 -2.53 3.60 -17.57
N ASN A 40 -2.07 4.32 -18.59
CA ASN A 40 -1.68 3.75 -19.88
C ASN A 40 -0.16 3.61 -20.02
N SER A 41 0.62 4.06 -19.03
CA SER A 41 2.08 3.93 -19.04
C SER A 41 2.57 2.48 -18.89
N SER A 42 3.78 2.21 -19.36
CA SER A 42 4.45 0.90 -19.25
C SER A 42 5.00 0.60 -17.85
N GLY A 43 4.98 1.56 -16.93
CA GLY A 43 5.52 1.44 -15.58
C GLY A 43 4.72 0.54 -14.64
N LEU A 44 5.38 0.10 -13.56
CA LEU A 44 4.76 -0.72 -12.51
C LEU A 44 3.62 0.03 -11.81
N THR A 45 3.77 1.34 -11.62
CA THR A 45 2.74 2.21 -11.02
C THR A 45 1.50 2.28 -11.91
N GLY A 46 1.67 2.51 -13.21
CA GLY A 46 0.56 2.44 -14.17
C GLY A 46 -0.12 1.07 -14.19
N ALA A 47 0.67 -0.01 -14.16
CA ALA A 47 0.15 -1.37 -14.10
C ALA A 47 -0.65 -1.67 -12.82
N PHE A 48 -0.23 -1.10 -11.68
CA PHE A 48 -0.98 -1.18 -10.43
C PHE A 48 -2.37 -0.54 -10.58
N PHE A 49 -2.47 0.67 -11.12
CA PHE A 49 -3.76 1.36 -11.29
C PHE A 49 -4.71 0.72 -12.32
N ARG A 50 -4.18 -0.03 -13.29
CA ARG A 50 -5.01 -0.83 -14.22
C ARG A 50 -5.61 -2.07 -13.59
N ARG A 51 -4.96 -2.62 -12.56
CA ARG A 51 -5.38 -3.88 -11.95
C ARG A 51 -6.43 -3.60 -10.89
N PRO A 52 -7.54 -4.35 -10.86
CA PRO A 52 -8.47 -4.26 -9.74
C PRO A 52 -7.77 -4.73 -8.47
N ASN A 53 -8.00 -4.02 -7.37
CA ASN A 53 -7.55 -4.49 -6.06
C ASN A 53 -8.22 -5.84 -5.76
N THR A 54 -7.40 -6.83 -5.46
CA THR A 54 -7.86 -8.15 -5.04
C THR A 54 -7.32 -8.46 -3.65
N TYR A 55 -8.02 -9.31 -2.94
CA TYR A 55 -7.62 -9.79 -1.62
C TYR A 55 -7.73 -11.31 -1.58
N LYS A 56 -7.01 -11.91 -0.64
CA LYS A 56 -7.04 -13.36 -0.44
C LYS A 56 -8.42 -13.77 0.07
N LYS A 57 -9.18 -14.53 -0.74
CA LYS A 57 -10.52 -15.01 -0.37
C LYS A 57 -10.50 -16.07 0.73
N GLU A 58 -9.39 -16.77 0.89
CA GLU A 58 -9.18 -17.78 1.92
C GLU A 58 -8.03 -17.34 2.85
N PRO A 59 -8.35 -16.55 3.89
CA PRO A 59 -7.39 -16.17 4.90
C PRO A 59 -6.76 -17.40 5.56
N ARG A 60 -5.51 -17.28 5.99
CA ARG A 60 -4.88 -18.35 6.74
C ARG A 60 -5.57 -18.48 8.10
N MET A 61 -5.93 -19.70 8.47
CA MET A 61 -6.45 -20.00 9.81
C MET A 61 -5.29 -20.01 10.81
N GLY A 62 -5.43 -19.23 11.88
CA GLY A 62 -4.58 -19.35 13.06
C GLY A 62 -5.20 -20.32 14.06
N ASN A 63 -4.36 -20.93 14.89
CA ASN A 63 -4.81 -21.87 15.95
C ASN A 63 -4.49 -21.34 17.36
N GLU A 64 -3.80 -20.21 17.46
CA GLU A 64 -3.38 -19.62 18.72
C GLU A 64 -3.84 -18.17 18.81
N TRP A 65 -3.96 -17.66 20.02
CA TRP A 65 -4.44 -16.31 20.30
C TRP A 65 -3.45 -15.56 21.18
N ILE A 66 -3.20 -14.29 20.85
CA ILE A 66 -2.43 -13.36 21.68
C ILE A 66 -3.42 -12.45 22.39
N SER A 67 -3.37 -12.42 23.73
CA SER A 67 -4.26 -11.61 24.56
C SER A 67 -3.53 -10.41 25.13
N ILE A 68 -4.10 -9.21 24.95
CA ILE A 68 -3.66 -7.98 25.60
C ILE A 68 -4.70 -7.63 26.67
N LYS A 69 -4.23 -7.43 27.90
CA LYS A 69 -5.06 -7.07 29.05
C LYS A 69 -4.60 -5.73 29.62
N ASN A 70 -5.57 -4.94 30.10
CA ASN A 70 -5.31 -3.67 30.77
C ASN A 70 -4.41 -2.73 29.94
N ALA A 71 -4.69 -2.55 28.65
CA ALA A 71 -3.94 -1.63 27.80
C ALA A 71 -4.38 -0.19 28.08
N HIS A 72 -3.48 0.65 28.62
CA HIS A 72 -3.82 1.98 29.14
C HIS A 72 -2.76 3.07 28.91
N LEU A 73 -1.74 2.82 28.07
CA LEU A 73 -0.75 3.86 27.73
C LEU A 73 -1.31 4.83 26.67
N PHE A 74 -0.95 6.10 26.79
CA PHE A 74 -1.39 7.20 25.90
C PHE A 74 -2.91 7.38 25.86
N ASN A 75 -3.52 7.30 24.67
CA ASN A 75 -4.95 7.48 24.44
C ASN A 75 -5.76 6.18 24.60
N LEU A 76 -5.14 5.10 25.08
CA LEU A 76 -5.83 3.82 25.29
C LEU A 76 -6.71 3.86 26.55
N LYS A 77 -8.00 3.55 26.37
CA LYS A 77 -9.02 3.61 27.42
C LYS A 77 -9.22 2.26 28.12
N ILE A 78 -8.19 1.77 28.81
CA ILE A 78 -8.21 0.51 29.58
C ILE A 78 -8.93 -0.60 28.81
N LEU A 79 -8.27 -1.12 27.77
CA LEU A 79 -8.88 -2.10 26.88
C LEU A 79 -8.35 -3.52 27.11
N MET A 80 -9.18 -4.50 26.76
CA MET A 80 -8.80 -5.89 26.57
C MET A 80 -9.05 -6.26 25.10
N SER A 81 -8.12 -6.98 24.47
CA SER A 81 -8.28 -7.44 23.09
C SER A 81 -7.53 -8.75 22.86
N THR A 82 -7.99 -9.53 21.87
CA THR A 82 -7.41 -10.82 21.50
C THR A 82 -7.18 -10.85 20.00
N PHE A 83 -5.97 -11.19 19.58
CA PHE A 83 -5.55 -11.26 18.18
C PHE A 83 -5.25 -12.70 17.79
N LEU A 84 -5.73 -13.14 16.62
CA LEU A 84 -5.45 -14.47 16.10
C LEU A 84 -4.00 -14.51 15.61
N ARG A 85 -3.22 -15.45 16.13
CA ARG A 85 -1.85 -15.70 15.68
C ARG A 85 -1.89 -16.60 14.45
N THR A 86 -1.62 -16.01 13.30
CA THR A 86 -1.39 -16.75 12.05
C THR A 86 0.12 -17.01 11.90
N VAL A 87 0.56 -18.27 11.95
CA VAL A 87 1.92 -18.69 11.54
C VAL A 87 2.02 -18.80 10.04
#